data_AF-A0A6M0RQB3-F1
#
_entry.id   AF-A0A6M0RQB3-F1
#
_cell.length_a   1.000
_cell.length_b   1.000
_cell.length_c   1.000
_cell.angle_alpha   90.00
_cell.angle_beta   90.00
_cell.angle_gamma   90.00
#
_symmetry.space_group_name_H-M   'P 1'
#
loop_
_entity.id
_entity.type
_entity.pdbx_description
1 polymer ?
#
loop_
_entity_poly.entity_id
_entity_poly.type
_entity_poly.pdbx_seq_one_letter_code
_entity_poly.pdbx_strand_id
1 'polypeptide(L)'
;MSVTVLPQLVEAESLLSSQEAALMQQLAEIQEQRKGLQTVIAMFDSSADNGQLAAVVAPVIKEAIASTKAEAAEETVAAKLARVTKSKIAADEPKPTKARQTSTVKKSAPTKKADGRSARWQRYVLEKYRQQRLPDVVTDVLKTKPKDSFKITDVMLSIFEEDMPKPQYLKARSRVSNILSAGARDGDWYRGRGGTYSLSKKAVKTR
;
A
#
# COMPACT_ATOMS: atom_id res chain seq x y z
N MET A 1 45.68 -10.67 -16.02
CA MET A 1 45.00 -9.62 -16.81
C MET A 1 44.19 -8.76 -15.84
N SER A 2 44.77 -7.66 -15.36
CA SER A 2 44.08 -6.71 -14.47
C SER A 2 43.10 -5.89 -15.29
N VAL A 3 41.80 -6.22 -15.19
CA VAL A 3 40.72 -5.47 -15.82
C VAL A 3 40.64 -4.12 -15.12
N THR A 4 40.87 -3.03 -15.85
CA THR A 4 40.79 -1.68 -15.30
C THR A 4 39.31 -1.32 -15.08
N VAL A 5 38.92 -1.09 -13.83
CA VAL A 5 37.53 -0.82 -13.42
C VAL A 5 37.11 0.62 -13.70
N LEU A 6 38.08 1.53 -13.85
CA LEU A 6 37.86 2.95 -14.10
C LEU A 6 36.99 3.26 -15.34
N PRO A 7 37.23 2.69 -16.55
CA PRO A 7 36.36 2.95 -17.70
C PRO A 7 34.90 2.53 -17.46
N GLN A 8 34.67 1.41 -16.76
CA GLN A 8 33.32 0.95 -16.44
C GLN A 8 32.59 1.89 -15.48
N LEU A 9 33.31 2.52 -14.55
CA LEU A 9 32.74 3.52 -13.64
C LEU A 9 32.36 4.81 -14.38
N VAL A 10 33.17 5.25 -15.35
CA VAL A 10 32.87 6.42 -16.18
C VAL A 10 31.67 6.16 -17.09
N GLU A 11 31.59 4.97 -17.68
CA GLU A 11 30.41 4.55 -18.46
C GLU A 11 29.15 4.53 -17.57
N ALA A 12 29.24 3.96 -16.36
CA ALA A 12 28.13 3.95 -15.42
C ALA A 12 27.70 5.38 -15.02
N GLU A 13 28.65 6.28 -14.73
CA GLU A 13 28.36 7.68 -14.43
C GLU A 13 27.63 8.37 -15.59
N SER A 14 28.08 8.15 -16.83
CA SER A 14 27.42 8.72 -18.01
C SER A 14 25.98 8.24 -18.18
N LEU A 15 25.71 6.96 -17.90
CA LEU A 15 24.37 6.38 -17.95
C LEU A 15 23.47 6.93 -16.84
N LEU A 16 23.99 7.04 -15.62
CA LEU A 16 23.25 7.64 -14.50
C LEU A 16 22.93 9.11 -14.78
N SER A 17 23.87 9.88 -15.33
CA SER A 17 23.64 11.28 -15.70
C SER A 17 22.56 11.43 -16.77
N SER A 18 22.56 10.55 -17.78
CA SER A 18 21.50 10.52 -18.79
C SER A 18 20.13 10.20 -18.18
N GLN A 19 20.08 9.26 -17.24
CA GLN A 19 18.85 8.90 -16.54
C GLN A 19 18.33 10.05 -15.66
N GLU A 20 19.23 10.75 -14.96
CA GLU A 20 18.88 11.94 -14.17
C GLU A 20 18.28 13.03 -15.06
N ALA A 21 18.88 13.32 -16.21
CA ALA A 21 18.36 14.29 -17.16
C ALA A 21 16.95 13.92 -17.67
N ALA A 22 16.71 12.64 -17.99
CA ALA A 22 15.40 12.17 -18.42
C ALA A 22 14.33 12.29 -17.32
N LEU A 23 14.67 11.94 -16.07
CA LEU A 23 13.76 12.09 -14.94
C LEU A 23 13.45 13.56 -14.64
N MET A 24 14.45 14.45 -14.75
CA MET A 24 14.22 15.90 -14.61
C MET A 24 13.25 16.43 -15.67
N GLN A 25 13.35 15.98 -16.92
CA GLN A 25 12.39 16.34 -17.98
C GLN A 25 10.98 15.87 -17.66
N GLN A 26 10.82 14.62 -17.22
CA GLN A 26 9.50 14.08 -16.82
C GLN A 26 8.89 14.86 -15.65
N LEU A 27 9.69 15.24 -14.66
CA LEU A 27 9.21 16.06 -13.55
C LEU A 27 8.77 17.45 -14.00
N ALA A 28 9.50 18.06 -14.95
CA ALA A 28 9.11 19.35 -15.52
C ALA A 28 7.77 19.27 -16.25
N GLU A 29 7.57 18.22 -17.07
CA GLU A 29 6.31 17.99 -17.78
C GLU A 29 5.12 17.79 -16.82
N ILE A 30 5.28 16.95 -15.79
CA ILE A 30 4.23 16.74 -14.78
C ILE A 30 3.92 18.05 -14.03
N GLN A 31 4.93 18.86 -13.73
CA GLN A 31 4.71 20.16 -13.10
C GLN A 31 3.92 21.11 -13.99
N GLU A 32 4.17 21.10 -15.30
CA GLU A 32 3.41 21.88 -16.28
C GLU A 32 1.96 21.41 -16.39
N GLN A 33 1.73 20.11 -16.47
CA GLN A 33 0.38 19.52 -16.44
C GLN A 33 -0.37 19.92 -15.16
N ARG A 34 0.30 19.90 -14.00
CA ARG A 34 -0.28 20.35 -12.72
C ARG A 34 -0.63 21.83 -12.73
N LYS A 35 0.22 22.70 -13.29
CA LYS A 35 -0.07 24.13 -13.45
C LYS A 35 -1.29 24.33 -14.35
N GLY A 36 -1.37 23.61 -15.47
CA GLY A 36 -2.54 23.64 -16.36
C GLY A 36 -3.84 23.26 -15.63
N LEU A 37 -3.83 22.16 -14.87
CA LEU A 37 -4.98 21.75 -14.06
C LEU A 37 -5.34 22.78 -12.99
N GLN A 38 -4.35 23.38 -12.33
CA GLN A 38 -4.59 24.45 -11.35
C GLN A 38 -5.26 25.67 -12.00
N THR A 39 -4.86 26.06 -13.21
CA THR A 39 -5.51 27.13 -13.96
C THR A 39 -6.97 26.79 -14.27
N VAL A 40 -7.26 25.57 -14.72
CA VAL A 40 -8.63 25.12 -14.98
C VAL A 40 -9.45 25.14 -13.69
N ILE A 41 -8.93 24.60 -12.59
CA ILE A 41 -9.59 24.65 -11.29
C ILE A 41 -9.89 26.10 -10.91
N ALA A 42 -8.93 27.02 -11.05
CA ALA A 42 -9.14 28.43 -10.74
C ALA A 42 -10.23 29.09 -11.60
N MET A 43 -10.35 28.72 -12.89
CA MET A 43 -11.42 29.20 -13.76
C MET A 43 -12.81 28.70 -13.33
N PHE A 44 -12.90 27.46 -12.83
CA PHE A 44 -14.15 26.90 -12.29
C PHE A 44 -14.48 27.43 -10.90
N ASP A 45 -13.48 27.68 -10.05
CA ASP A 45 -13.65 28.19 -8.68
C ASP A 45 -13.98 29.69 -8.69
N SER A 46 -13.42 30.45 -9.63
CA SER A 46 -13.79 31.86 -9.86
C SER A 46 -15.21 32.03 -10.44
N SER A 47 -15.80 30.95 -10.99
CA SER A 47 -17.20 30.91 -11.40
C SER A 47 -18.14 30.35 -10.31
N ALA A 48 -17.59 29.90 -9.17
CA ALA A 48 -18.35 29.25 -8.10
C ALA A 48 -19.05 30.24 -7.14
N ASP A 49 -18.98 31.55 -7.39
CA ASP A 49 -19.76 32.55 -6.65
C ASP A 49 -21.27 32.52 -7.01
N ASN A 50 -21.71 31.56 -7.82
CA ASN A 50 -23.13 31.24 -8.01
C ASN A 50 -23.36 29.73 -7.90
N GLY A 51 -23.86 29.29 -6.74
CA GLY A 51 -24.08 27.91 -6.33
C GLY A 51 -25.18 27.13 -7.08
N GLN A 52 -25.21 27.17 -8.42
CA GLN A 52 -26.25 26.49 -9.21
C GLN A 52 -25.74 25.59 -10.36
N LEU A 53 -24.43 25.39 -10.56
CA LEU A 53 -23.91 24.68 -11.75
C LEU A 53 -23.40 23.24 -11.52
N ALA A 54 -23.42 22.73 -10.28
CA ALA A 54 -22.98 21.35 -9.99
C ALA A 54 -23.83 20.24 -10.67
N ALA A 55 -24.99 20.58 -11.24
CA ALA A 55 -25.90 19.62 -11.88
C ALA A 55 -25.64 19.38 -13.38
N VAL A 56 -24.86 20.23 -14.07
CA VAL A 56 -24.73 20.18 -15.55
C VAL A 56 -23.41 19.57 -16.02
N VAL A 57 -22.39 19.46 -15.18
CA VAL A 57 -21.05 18.96 -15.57
C VAL A 57 -20.91 17.43 -15.46
N ALA A 58 -21.74 16.78 -14.64
CA ALA A 58 -21.72 15.32 -14.44
C ALA A 58 -21.93 14.46 -15.71
N PRO A 59 -22.74 14.83 -16.72
CA PRO A 59 -22.89 14.02 -17.93
C PRO A 59 -21.75 14.18 -18.94
N VAL A 60 -21.07 15.35 -19.02
CA VAL A 60 -20.09 15.65 -20.09
C VAL A 60 -18.76 14.90 -19.89
N ILE A 61 -18.34 14.70 -18.64
CA ILE A 61 -17.09 13.96 -18.35
C ILE A 61 -17.25 12.48 -18.72
N LYS A 62 -18.46 11.91 -18.67
CA LYS A 62 -18.68 10.49 -19.00
C LYS A 62 -18.52 10.17 -20.49
N GLU A 63 -18.76 11.15 -21.35
CA GLU A 63 -18.73 10.99 -22.81
C GLU A 63 -17.31 11.18 -23.39
N ALA A 64 -16.49 12.06 -22.78
CA ALA A 64 -15.10 12.26 -23.18
C ALA A 64 -14.17 11.06 -22.91
N ILE A 65 -14.45 10.26 -21.86
CA ILE A 65 -13.64 9.05 -21.54
C ILE A 65 -14.00 7.87 -22.47
N ALA A 66 -15.16 7.91 -23.12
CA ALA A 66 -15.61 6.87 -24.05
C ALA A 66 -14.96 7.01 -25.44
N SER A 67 -14.58 8.22 -25.85
CA SER A 67 -14.08 8.47 -27.20
C SER A 67 -12.58 8.18 -27.40
N THR A 68 -11.80 7.95 -26.34
CA THR A 68 -10.34 7.64 -26.45
C THR A 68 -10.01 6.15 -26.35
N LYS A 69 -11.01 5.26 -26.26
CA LYS A 69 -10.81 3.80 -26.13
C LYS A 69 -11.07 3.02 -27.43
N ALA A 70 -11.46 3.69 -28.51
CA ALA A 70 -11.87 3.02 -29.75
C ALA A 70 -10.75 2.82 -30.80
N GLU A 71 -9.51 3.23 -30.54
CA GLU A 71 -8.42 3.16 -31.52
C GLU A 71 -7.20 2.40 -30.98
N ALA A 72 -7.41 1.15 -30.55
CA ALA A 72 -6.35 0.18 -30.28
C ALA A 72 -6.93 -1.24 -30.23
N ALA A 73 -7.67 -1.64 -31.27
CA ALA A 73 -8.27 -2.98 -31.34
C ALA A 73 -8.43 -3.48 -32.78
N GLU A 74 -7.32 -3.58 -33.50
CA GLU A 74 -7.09 -4.42 -34.69
C GLU A 74 -5.56 -4.37 -34.84
N GLU A 75 -4.76 -5.42 -34.80
CA GLU A 75 -4.82 -6.73 -35.44
C GLU A 75 -3.62 -7.50 -34.83
N THR A 76 -3.77 -8.68 -34.23
CA THR A 76 -3.35 -9.93 -34.87
C THR A 76 -3.74 -11.12 -33.98
N VAL A 77 -4.40 -12.05 -34.63
CA VAL A 77 -4.95 -13.31 -34.13
C VAL A 77 -3.95 -14.43 -34.44
N ALA A 78 -3.63 -15.30 -33.47
CA ALA A 78 -3.27 -16.71 -33.68
C ALA A 78 -3.07 -17.39 -32.30
N ALA A 79 -4.13 -17.88 -31.67
CA ALA A 79 -4.53 -19.30 -31.75
C ALA A 79 -3.45 -20.31 -31.29
N LYS A 80 -3.59 -20.85 -30.06
CA LYS A 80 -3.65 -22.30 -29.92
C LYS A 80 -4.36 -22.75 -28.64
N LEU A 81 -5.49 -23.42 -28.89
CA LEU A 81 -6.28 -24.23 -27.99
C LEU A 81 -5.48 -25.44 -27.46
N ALA A 82 -5.68 -25.78 -26.18
CA ALA A 82 -5.77 -27.18 -25.75
C ALA A 82 -6.43 -27.27 -24.36
N ARG A 83 -7.75 -27.37 -24.40
CA ARG A 83 -8.66 -27.80 -23.34
C ARG A 83 -8.48 -29.30 -23.11
N VAL A 84 -8.28 -29.73 -21.86
CA VAL A 84 -8.70 -31.07 -21.42
C VAL A 84 -9.42 -30.95 -20.08
N THR A 85 -10.69 -31.35 -20.12
CA THR A 85 -11.62 -31.49 -18.99
C THR A 85 -12.12 -32.93 -18.98
N LYS A 86 -11.94 -33.68 -17.87
CA LYS A 86 -12.86 -34.72 -17.33
C LYS A 86 -12.16 -35.40 -16.14
N SER A 87 -12.58 -35.25 -14.87
CA SER A 87 -13.77 -35.71 -14.14
C SER A 87 -13.69 -37.16 -13.59
N LYS A 88 -14.29 -37.32 -12.39
CA LYS A 88 -14.81 -38.54 -11.69
C LYS A 88 -13.80 -39.33 -10.83
N ILE A 89 -14.11 -39.91 -9.66
CA ILE A 89 -15.28 -40.12 -8.76
C ILE A 89 -14.66 -40.77 -7.47
N ALA A 90 -14.90 -40.29 -6.25
CA ALA A 90 -15.96 -40.60 -5.27
C ALA A 90 -15.69 -41.79 -4.31
N ALA A 91 -16.39 -41.71 -3.16
CA ALA A 91 -16.60 -42.71 -2.08
C ALA A 91 -15.47 -42.90 -1.05
N ASP A 92 -15.71 -43.21 0.22
CA ASP A 92 -16.78 -42.97 1.21
C ASP A 92 -16.18 -43.48 2.55
N GLU A 93 -16.80 -43.10 3.68
CA GLU A 93 -16.81 -43.84 4.94
C GLU A 93 -15.66 -43.73 5.99
N PRO A 94 -15.95 -43.99 7.30
CA PRO A 94 -15.91 -42.95 8.34
C PRO A 94 -15.08 -43.29 9.61
N LYS A 95 -14.97 -42.30 10.52
CA LYS A 95 -14.71 -42.32 11.98
C LYS A 95 -13.95 -43.50 12.63
N PRO A 96 -13.07 -43.21 13.62
CA PRO A 96 -13.58 -43.26 14.99
C PRO A 96 -13.07 -42.18 15.96
N THR A 97 -13.93 -41.97 16.95
CA THR A 97 -13.77 -41.35 18.28
C THR A 97 -12.47 -41.67 19.04
N LYS A 98 -11.85 -40.67 19.69
CA LYS A 98 -11.74 -40.61 21.17
C LYS A 98 -11.14 -39.30 21.72
N ALA A 99 -11.71 -38.91 22.87
CA ALA A 99 -11.08 -38.23 24.01
C ALA A 99 -10.75 -36.73 23.93
N ARG A 100 -11.78 -35.96 24.25
CA ARG A 100 -11.75 -34.79 25.14
C ARG A 100 -10.78 -34.98 26.31
N GLN A 101 -9.74 -34.17 26.39
CA GLN A 101 -9.02 -33.90 27.63
C GLN A 101 -9.05 -32.41 27.93
N THR A 102 -9.96 -32.06 28.84
CA THR A 102 -9.90 -30.86 29.66
C THR A 102 -8.69 -30.99 30.59
N SER A 103 -7.70 -30.11 30.44
CA SER A 103 -6.72 -29.87 31.51
C SER A 103 -6.49 -28.38 31.68
N THR A 104 -7.17 -27.86 32.69
CA THR A 104 -6.64 -26.98 33.74
C THR A 104 -5.60 -25.93 33.33
N VAL A 105 -6.07 -24.69 33.34
CA VAL A 105 -5.34 -23.44 33.56
C VAL A 105 -4.14 -23.65 34.50
N LYS A 106 -2.93 -23.50 33.95
CA LYS A 106 -1.78 -23.05 34.72
C LYS A 106 -1.35 -21.69 34.17
N LYS A 107 -1.57 -20.68 35.01
CA LYS A 107 -1.16 -19.30 34.83
C LYS A 107 0.37 -19.25 34.84
N SER A 108 1.00 -19.38 33.67
CA SER A 108 2.43 -19.13 33.53
C SER A 108 2.65 -17.61 33.44
N ALA A 109 3.39 -17.08 34.41
CA ALA A 109 3.94 -15.73 34.41
C ALA A 109 4.63 -15.42 33.06
N PRO A 110 4.70 -14.14 32.63
CA PRO A 110 5.27 -13.78 31.35
C PRO A 110 6.78 -13.99 31.39
N THR A 111 7.22 -15.20 31.03
CA THR A 111 8.60 -15.45 30.67
C THR A 111 8.87 -14.56 29.47
N LYS A 112 9.69 -13.52 29.66
CA LYS A 112 10.26 -12.71 28.59
C LYS A 112 10.90 -13.70 27.62
N LYS A 113 10.21 -14.02 26.54
CA LYS A 113 10.79 -14.81 25.45
C LYS A 113 11.95 -13.96 24.97
N ALA A 114 13.17 -14.43 25.23
CA ALA A 114 14.34 -13.96 24.53
C ALA A 114 14.00 -14.01 23.04
N ASP A 115 14.16 -12.85 22.40
CA ASP A 115 13.72 -12.54 21.04
C ASP A 115 14.44 -13.48 20.06
N GLY A 116 13.92 -14.70 19.93
CA GLY A 116 14.48 -15.76 19.12
C GLY A 116 14.28 -15.39 17.67
N ARG A 117 15.22 -14.61 17.14
CA ARG A 117 15.16 -13.92 15.84
C ARG A 117 14.15 -12.79 15.90
N SER A 118 14.59 -11.63 16.39
CA SER A 118 14.12 -10.34 15.91
C SER A 118 13.76 -10.48 14.44
N ALA A 119 12.47 -10.50 14.16
CA ALA A 119 11.99 -11.00 12.90
C ALA A 119 12.61 -10.13 11.80
N ARG A 120 13.29 -10.77 10.83
CA ARG A 120 14.21 -10.15 9.85
C ARG A 120 13.62 -8.93 9.12
N TRP A 121 12.30 -8.75 9.19
CA TRP A 121 11.58 -7.56 8.74
C TRP A 121 12.03 -6.26 9.44
N GLN A 122 12.50 -6.29 10.69
CA GLN A 122 12.96 -5.09 11.41
C GLN A 122 14.15 -4.39 10.73
N ARG A 123 14.91 -5.12 9.90
CA ARG A 123 16.06 -4.58 9.16
C ARG A 123 15.67 -3.60 8.06
N TYR A 124 14.42 -3.62 7.63
CA TYR A 124 13.88 -2.79 6.56
C TYR A 124 13.00 -1.65 7.10
N VAL A 125 13.00 -1.45 8.42
CA VAL A 125 12.43 -0.23 9.01
C VAL A 125 13.37 0.90 8.63
N LEU A 126 12.81 2.01 8.14
CA LEU A 126 13.61 3.18 7.78
C LEU A 126 14.54 3.59 8.93
N GLU A 127 15.78 3.97 8.63
CA GLU A 127 16.81 4.22 9.65
C GLU A 127 16.36 5.26 10.70
N LYS A 128 15.55 6.25 10.28
CA LYS A 128 14.90 7.24 11.18
C LYS A 128 14.04 6.64 12.30
N TYR A 129 13.47 5.46 12.08
CA TYR A 129 12.54 4.79 13.00
C TYR A 129 13.14 3.54 13.64
N ARG A 130 14.38 3.17 13.29
CA ARG A 130 15.03 1.94 13.75
C ARG A 130 15.33 1.95 15.26
N GLN A 131 15.61 3.13 15.81
CA GLN A 131 15.88 3.32 17.24
C GLN A 131 14.61 3.46 18.08
N GLN A 132 13.47 3.76 17.44
CA GLN A 132 12.19 3.95 18.11
C GLN A 132 11.37 2.66 18.08
N ARG A 133 10.48 2.47 19.07
CA ARG A 133 9.62 1.28 19.08
C ARG A 133 8.56 1.43 18.00
N LEU A 134 8.30 0.33 17.27
CA LEU A 134 7.30 0.32 16.18
C LEU A 134 5.92 0.90 16.58
N PRO A 135 5.37 0.65 17.80
CA PRO A 135 4.11 1.27 18.22
C PRO A 135 4.17 2.80 18.23
N ASP A 136 5.24 3.38 18.78
CA ASP A 136 5.41 4.83 18.88
C ASP A 136 5.51 5.44 17.48
N VAL A 137 6.25 4.79 16.58
CA VAL A 137 6.38 5.19 15.17
C VAL A 137 5.03 5.19 14.47
N VAL A 138 4.20 4.16 14.68
CA VAL A 138 2.84 4.11 14.12
C VAL A 138 1.99 5.26 14.68
N THR A 139 2.15 5.62 15.96
CA THR A 139 1.43 6.77 16.53
C THR A 139 1.87 8.07 15.87
N ASP A 140 3.17 8.23 15.61
CA ASP A 140 3.71 9.45 14.99
C ASP A 140 3.26 9.58 13.54
N VAL A 141 3.22 8.47 12.80
CA VAL A 141 2.64 8.44 11.44
C VAL A 141 1.18 8.89 11.45
N LEU A 142 0.37 8.38 12.39
CA LEU A 142 -1.03 8.80 12.50
C LEU A 142 -1.16 10.29 12.86
N LYS A 143 -0.28 10.81 13.73
CA LYS A 143 -0.25 12.23 14.12
C LYS A 143 0.11 13.16 12.96
N THR A 144 0.87 12.71 11.98
CA THR A 144 1.22 13.56 10.82
C THR A 144 0.00 14.02 10.02
N LYS A 145 -1.08 13.22 9.97
CA LYS A 145 -2.35 13.60 9.32
C LYS A 145 -3.56 13.15 10.14
N PRO A 146 -3.97 13.92 11.17
CA PRO A 146 -5.03 13.52 12.11
C PRO A 146 -6.44 13.52 11.50
N LYS A 147 -6.60 14.17 10.34
CA LYS A 147 -7.87 14.27 9.60
C LYS A 147 -8.05 13.16 8.56
N ASP A 148 -7.00 12.40 8.25
CA ASP A 148 -7.04 11.37 7.22
C ASP A 148 -7.26 9.98 7.81
N SER A 149 -7.90 9.12 7.02
CA SER A 149 -8.03 7.70 7.30
C SER A 149 -6.89 6.93 6.62
N PHE A 150 -6.07 6.24 7.38
CA PHE A 150 -4.96 5.45 6.87
C PHE A 150 -5.33 3.99 6.69
N LYS A 151 -4.95 3.38 5.56
CA LYS A 151 -4.93 1.93 5.44
C LYS A 151 -3.61 1.39 5.99
N ILE A 152 -3.61 0.10 6.38
CA ILE A 152 -2.40 -0.59 6.84
C ILE A 152 -1.28 -0.51 5.80
N THR A 153 -1.63 -0.55 4.51
CA THR A 153 -0.69 -0.39 3.39
C THR A 153 0.02 0.96 3.42
N ASP A 154 -0.71 2.03 3.70
CA ASP A 154 -0.18 3.41 3.69
C ASP A 154 0.74 3.62 4.90
N VAL A 155 0.37 3.04 6.06
CA VAL A 155 1.24 2.99 7.24
C VAL A 155 2.50 2.18 6.97
N MET A 156 2.41 1.08 6.20
CA MET A 156 3.60 0.31 5.83
C MET A 156 4.56 1.11 4.95
N LEU A 157 4.05 1.82 3.94
CA LEU A 157 4.87 2.63 3.02
C LEU A 157 5.58 3.82 3.71
N SER A 158 5.05 4.30 4.83
CA SER A 158 5.66 5.41 5.58
C SER A 158 6.76 4.98 6.56
N ILE A 159 6.77 3.70 6.98
CA ILE A 159 7.66 3.18 8.03
C ILE A 159 8.76 2.27 7.46
N PHE A 160 8.46 1.55 6.39
CA PHE A 160 9.34 0.54 5.80
C PHE A 160 9.86 0.97 4.43
N GLU A 161 11.02 0.42 4.07
CA GLU A 161 11.53 0.49 2.70
C GLU A 161 10.60 -0.26 1.73
N GLU A 162 10.47 0.27 0.51
CA GLU A 162 9.59 -0.29 -0.53
C GLU A 162 10.09 -1.64 -1.05
N ASP A 163 11.43 -1.83 -1.11
CA ASP A 163 12.06 -3.04 -1.63
C ASP A 163 12.28 -4.12 -0.55
N MET A 164 11.20 -4.50 0.13
CA MET A 164 11.21 -5.60 1.10
C MET A 164 10.72 -6.90 0.46
N PRO A 165 11.39 -8.06 0.68
CA PRO A 165 10.87 -9.33 0.18
C PRO A 165 9.51 -9.68 0.81
N LYS A 166 8.61 -10.24 -0.02
CA LYS A 166 7.21 -10.57 0.33
C LYS A 166 7.00 -11.26 1.69
N PRO A 167 7.79 -12.28 2.09
CA PRO A 167 7.54 -12.96 3.37
C PRO A 167 7.84 -12.08 4.59
N GLN A 168 8.77 -11.13 4.46
CA GLN A 168 9.08 -10.14 5.49
C GLN A 168 7.98 -9.08 5.52
N TYR A 169 7.48 -8.66 4.35
CA TYR A 169 6.41 -7.68 4.24
C TYR A 169 5.15 -8.16 4.92
N LEU A 170 4.75 -9.41 4.70
CA LEU A 170 3.59 -10.02 5.35
C LEU A 170 3.74 -10.06 6.88
N LYS A 171 4.94 -10.36 7.39
CA LYS A 171 5.21 -10.37 8.84
C LYS A 171 5.18 -8.96 9.45
N ALA A 172 5.80 -7.98 8.79
CA ALA A 172 5.76 -6.60 9.22
C ALA A 172 4.32 -6.05 9.18
N ARG A 173 3.59 -6.30 8.10
CA ARG A 173 2.18 -5.93 7.96
C ARG A 173 1.31 -6.54 9.05
N SER A 174 1.50 -7.82 9.36
CA SER A 174 0.81 -8.48 10.47
C SER A 174 1.12 -7.80 11.81
N ARG A 175 2.39 -7.44 12.05
CA ARG A 175 2.80 -6.72 13.26
C ARG A 175 2.15 -5.34 13.36
N VAL A 176 2.19 -4.55 12.29
CA VAL A 176 1.55 -3.23 12.21
C VAL A 176 0.04 -3.35 12.39
N SER A 177 -0.60 -4.35 11.77
CA SER A 177 -2.04 -4.61 11.94
C SER A 177 -2.40 -4.92 13.41
N ASN A 178 -1.57 -5.71 14.10
CA ASN A 178 -1.79 -6.01 15.52
C ASN A 178 -1.64 -4.77 16.40
N ILE A 179 -0.65 -3.92 16.11
CA ILE A 179 -0.46 -2.65 16.82
C ILE A 179 -1.66 -1.73 16.60
N LEU A 180 -2.05 -1.51 15.34
CA LEU A 180 -3.22 -0.70 14.97
C LEU A 180 -4.51 -1.24 15.58
N SER A 181 -4.68 -2.56 15.61
CA SER A 181 -5.85 -3.17 16.24
C SER A 181 -5.81 -3.05 17.76
N ALA A 182 -4.63 -3.13 18.39
CA ALA A 182 -4.47 -2.98 19.84
C ALA A 182 -4.77 -1.54 20.28
N GLY A 183 -4.12 -0.52 19.69
CA GLY A 183 -4.37 0.87 20.07
C GLY A 183 -5.80 1.34 19.75
N ALA A 184 -6.48 0.72 18.77
CA ALA A 184 -7.90 0.97 18.53
C ALA A 184 -8.81 0.40 19.64
N ARG A 185 -8.36 -0.64 20.34
CA ARG A 185 -9.06 -1.22 21.50
C ARG A 185 -8.74 -0.46 22.78
N ASP A 186 -7.51 0.03 22.91
CA ASP A 186 -7.05 0.82 24.04
C ASP A 186 -7.63 2.25 24.02
N GLY A 187 -8.08 2.71 22.85
CA GLY A 187 -8.79 3.99 22.67
C GLY A 187 -7.92 5.13 22.16
N ASP A 188 -6.66 4.85 21.81
CA ASP A 188 -5.71 5.82 21.28
C ASP A 188 -6.12 6.36 19.90
N TRP A 189 -6.81 5.52 19.12
CA TRP A 189 -7.33 5.89 17.80
C TRP A 189 -8.60 5.10 17.45
N TYR A 190 -9.22 5.46 16.34
CA TYR A 190 -10.47 4.87 15.88
C TYR A 190 -10.24 3.98 14.66
N ARG A 191 -10.93 2.84 14.63
CA ARG A 191 -10.96 1.92 13.49
C ARG A 191 -12.23 2.15 12.67
N GLY A 192 -12.05 2.27 11.36
CA GLY A 192 -13.11 2.43 10.38
C GLY A 192 -13.49 1.20 9.58
N ARG A 193 -14.48 1.38 8.71
CA ARG A 193 -14.92 0.35 7.77
C ARG A 193 -13.82 0.06 6.76
N GLY A 194 -13.60 -1.23 6.46
CA GLY A 194 -12.56 -1.64 5.51
C GLY A 194 -11.13 -1.65 6.06
N GLY A 195 -10.94 -1.62 7.38
CA GLY A 195 -9.61 -1.74 8.00
C GLY A 195 -8.79 -0.45 7.92
N THR A 196 -9.47 0.69 7.94
CA THR A 196 -8.88 2.02 8.04
C THR A 196 -8.72 2.44 9.50
N TYR A 197 -7.75 3.31 9.77
CA TYR A 197 -7.46 3.83 11.11
C TYR A 197 -7.26 5.34 11.06
N SER A 198 -7.73 6.07 12.07
CA SER A 198 -7.46 7.51 12.21
C SER A 198 -7.53 7.95 13.67
N LEU A 199 -6.89 9.08 13.99
CA LEU A 199 -6.93 9.67 15.33
C LEU A 199 -8.31 10.25 15.69
N SER A 200 -9.11 10.64 14.69
CA SER A 200 -10.41 11.27 14.93
C SER A 200 -11.58 10.38 14.48
N LYS A 201 -12.56 10.20 15.38
CA LYS A 201 -13.82 9.48 15.09
C LYS A 201 -14.56 10.04 13.88
N LYS A 202 -14.43 11.36 13.64
CA LYS A 202 -15.00 12.04 12.47
C LYS A 202 -14.37 11.54 11.17
N ALA A 203 -13.04 11.48 11.07
CA ALA A 203 -12.35 11.02 9.86
C ALA A 203 -12.67 9.57 9.47
N VAL A 204 -12.99 8.71 10.45
CA VAL A 204 -13.43 7.34 10.20
C VAL A 204 -14.86 7.27 9.63
N LYS A 205 -15.76 8.15 10.06
CA LYS A 205 -17.20 8.01 9.80
C LYS A 205 -17.64 8.62 8.46
N THR A 206 -16.81 9.45 7.84
CA THR A 206 -17.13 10.18 6.60
C THR A 206 -16.86 9.39 5.30
N ARG A 207 -16.49 8.10 5.37
CA ARG A 207 -16.16 7.27 4.19
C ARG A 207 -16.96 5.98 4.12
#